data_AF-A0A5D0CKS6-F1
#
_entry.id   AF-A0A5D0CKS6-F1
#
_cell.length_a   1.000
_cell.length_b   1.000
_cell.length_c   1.000
_cell.angle_alpha   90.00
_cell.angle_beta   90.00
_cell.angle_gamma   90.00
#
_symmetry.space_group_name_H-M   'P 1'
#
loop_
_entity.id
_entity.type
_entity.pdbx_description
1 polymer ?
#
loop_
_entity_poly.entity_id
_entity_poly.type
_entity_poly.pdbx_seq_one_letter_code
_entity_poly.pdbx_strand_id
1 'polypeptide(L)'
;MDDNGSRYISYSQKHNEIVESGSVAIKKYLSEADYDEKRSLLLCLDRYLDPYFGYNLPFFDEIILLLQKQLFQEQDRNIKDDLFQLLTDYSREQLDYLAERIDQVEPHDLADALYAIGITYNKKYVPLLLNYENHGDLIVQRVARDALKELSKI
;
A
#
# COMPACT_ATOMS: atom_id res chain seq x y z
N MET A 1 -13.29 -10.25 32.94
CA MET A 1 -13.21 -9.40 31.75
C MET A 1 -11.74 -9.11 31.60
N ASP A 2 -11.04 -10.01 30.94
CA ASP A 2 -9.62 -9.84 30.70
C ASP A 2 -9.51 -8.83 29.57
N ASP A 3 -8.96 -7.66 29.93
CA ASP A 3 -8.55 -6.62 29.02
C ASP A 3 -7.51 -7.25 28.09
N ASN A 4 -7.98 -7.70 26.92
CA ASN A 4 -7.14 -8.25 25.87
C ASN A 4 -6.27 -7.09 25.40
N GLY A 5 -5.10 -6.94 26.02
CA GLY A 5 -4.16 -5.85 25.82
C GLY A 5 -3.85 -5.68 24.35
N SER A 6 -4.57 -4.77 23.70
CA SER A 6 -4.21 -4.24 22.40
C SER A 6 -2.86 -3.56 22.62
N ARG A 7 -1.77 -4.26 22.27
CA ARG A 7 -0.44 -3.67 22.28
C ARG A 7 -0.49 -2.47 21.35
N TYR A 8 -0.30 -1.29 21.92
CA TYR A 8 -0.28 -0.06 21.17
C TYR A 8 0.88 -0.11 20.16
N ILE A 9 0.54 -0.13 18.87
CA ILE A 9 1.54 -0.08 17.79
C ILE A 9 2.23 1.27 17.85
N SER A 10 3.54 1.25 18.01
CA SER A 10 4.41 2.42 18.00
C SER A 10 5.78 2.05 17.45
N TYR A 11 6.47 2.99 16.83
CA TYR A 11 7.82 2.78 16.35
C TYR A 11 8.86 3.43 17.28
N SER A 12 10.10 2.96 17.15
CA SER A 12 11.23 3.30 18.02
C SER A 12 12.46 3.65 17.20
N GLN A 13 13.56 4.02 17.86
CA GLN A 13 14.82 4.33 17.17
C GLN A 13 15.30 3.19 16.27
N LYS A 14 15.10 1.93 16.68
CA LYS A 14 15.38 0.74 15.86
C LYS A 14 14.66 0.79 14.50
N HIS A 15 13.40 1.21 14.49
CA HIS A 15 12.61 1.30 13.27
C HIS A 15 13.10 2.44 12.36
N ASN A 16 13.48 3.58 12.94
CA ASN A 16 14.13 4.67 12.20
C ASN A 16 15.42 4.19 11.52
N GLU A 17 16.29 3.51 12.27
CA GLU A 17 17.56 2.98 11.76
C GLU A 17 17.35 2.01 10.59
N ILE A 18 16.30 1.18 10.64
CA ILE A 18 15.95 0.27 9.54
C ILE A 18 15.53 1.05 8.29
N VAL A 19 14.66 2.06 8.43
CA VAL A 19 14.21 2.89 7.31
C VAL A 19 15.38 3.64 6.68
N GLU A 20 16.21 4.27 7.51
CA GLU A 20 17.40 5.03 7.09
C GLU A 20 18.46 4.13 6.42
N SER A 21 18.52 2.84 6.78
CA SER A 21 19.43 1.86 6.17
C SER A 21 19.05 1.45 4.74
N GLY A 22 17.84 1.79 4.29
CA GLY A 22 17.42 1.61 2.90
C GLY A 22 16.45 0.45 2.63
N SER A 23 16.01 0.38 1.37
CA SER A 23 14.98 -0.56 0.87
C SER A 23 15.28 -2.03 1.18
N VAL A 24 16.56 -2.43 1.13
CA VAL A 24 16.98 -3.81 1.43
C VAL A 24 16.74 -4.17 2.91
N ALA A 25 17.04 -3.25 3.83
CA ALA A 25 16.84 -3.46 5.26
C ALA A 25 15.34 -3.52 5.60
N ILE A 26 14.55 -2.60 5.02
CA ILE A 26 13.09 -2.59 5.13
C ILE A 26 12.50 -3.93 4.67
N LYS A 27 12.90 -4.40 3.48
CA LYS A 27 12.40 -5.66 2.91
C LYS A 27 12.69 -6.83 3.83
N LYS A 28 13.94 -6.94 4.29
CA LYS A 28 14.37 -8.02 5.18
C LYS A 28 13.54 -8.01 6.45
N TYR A 29 13.34 -6.83 7.04
CA TYR A 29 12.57 -6.68 8.26
C TYR A 29 11.11 -7.08 8.10
N LEU A 30 10.44 -6.62 7.03
CA LEU A 30 9.05 -7.00 6.73
C LEU A 30 8.88 -8.51 6.44
N SER A 31 9.96 -9.21 6.10
CA SER A 31 9.94 -10.65 5.87
C SER A 31 10.16 -11.47 7.15
N GLU A 32 10.99 -10.98 8.07
CA GLU A 32 11.47 -11.75 9.23
C GLU A 32 10.79 -11.36 10.55
N ALA A 33 10.32 -10.12 10.69
CA ALA A 33 9.75 -9.61 11.92
C ALA A 33 8.37 -10.21 12.22
N ASP A 34 7.99 -10.18 13.51
CA ASP A 34 6.63 -10.53 13.91
C ASP A 34 5.62 -9.46 13.48
N TYR A 35 4.34 -9.81 13.63
CA TYR A 35 3.23 -8.98 13.20
C TYR A 35 3.26 -7.56 13.78
N ASP A 36 3.50 -7.41 15.09
CA ASP A 36 3.50 -6.10 15.75
C ASP A 36 4.66 -5.24 15.23
N GLU A 37 5.86 -5.82 15.10
CA GLU A 37 7.05 -5.11 14.63
C GLU A 37 6.96 -4.73 13.15
N LYS A 38 6.30 -5.54 12.30
CA LYS A 38 6.01 -5.16 10.91
C LYS A 38 5.12 -3.93 10.86
N ARG A 39 4.02 -3.91 11.63
CA ARG A 39 3.11 -2.76 11.70
C ARG A 39 3.79 -1.52 12.26
N SER A 40 4.64 -1.68 13.27
CA SER A 40 5.48 -0.58 13.77
C SER A 40 6.42 -0.04 12.69
N LEU A 41 7.01 -0.90 11.85
CA LEU A 41 7.83 -0.43 10.73
C LEU A 41 7.00 0.30 9.67
N LEU A 42 5.82 -0.18 9.31
CA LEU A 42 4.93 0.48 8.36
C LEU A 42 4.45 1.84 8.88
N LEU A 43 4.12 1.94 10.17
CA LEU A 43 3.82 3.21 10.83
C LEU A 43 5.03 4.15 10.85
N CYS A 44 6.24 3.62 10.98
CA CYS A 44 7.45 4.41 10.85
C CYS A 44 7.59 4.95 9.42
N LEU A 45 7.38 4.11 8.40
CA LEU A 45 7.44 4.49 7.00
C LEU A 45 6.42 5.58 6.64
N ASP A 46 5.21 5.54 7.19
CA ASP A 46 4.19 6.58 7.02
C ASP A 46 4.78 7.98 7.26
N ARG A 47 5.45 8.16 8.41
CA ARG A 47 6.13 9.41 8.75
C ARG A 47 7.24 9.81 7.78
N TYR A 48 8.00 8.85 7.26
CA TYR A 48 9.11 9.15 6.34
C TYR A 48 8.63 9.45 4.92
N LEU A 49 7.50 8.88 4.51
CA LEU A 49 6.91 9.10 3.19
C LEU A 49 6.03 10.36 3.17
N ASP A 50 5.46 10.75 4.30
CA ASP A 50 4.65 11.95 4.46
C ASP A 50 5.47 13.24 4.21
N PRO A 51 5.12 14.01 3.16
CA PRO A 51 5.77 15.28 2.85
C PRO A 51 5.76 16.30 4.00
N TYR A 52 4.79 16.21 4.92
CA TYR A 52 4.68 17.10 6.08
C TYR A 52 5.95 17.10 6.95
N PHE A 53 6.59 15.94 7.11
CA PHE A 53 7.79 15.81 7.94
C PHE A 53 9.08 16.16 7.21
N GLY A 54 9.04 16.33 5.88
CA GLY A 54 10.17 16.82 5.08
C GLY A 54 11.36 15.87 4.96
N TYR A 55 11.18 14.57 5.22
CA TYR A 55 12.22 13.57 4.97
C TYR A 55 12.48 13.43 3.46
N ASN A 56 13.75 13.27 3.10
CA ASN A 56 14.16 12.98 1.73
C ASN A 56 14.78 11.60 1.67
N LEU A 57 14.00 10.61 1.25
CA LEU A 57 14.47 9.25 1.04
C LEU A 57 14.93 9.08 -0.42
N PRO A 58 16.22 8.90 -0.70
CA PRO A 58 16.72 8.76 -2.07
C PRO A 58 16.22 7.47 -2.77
N PHE A 59 15.67 6.53 -2.00
CA PHE A 59 15.12 5.25 -2.45
C PHE A 59 13.58 5.21 -2.34
N PHE A 60 12.91 6.37 -2.46
CA PHE A 60 11.45 6.47 -2.38
C PHE A 60 10.74 5.52 -3.36
N ASP A 61 11.10 5.56 -4.64
CA ASP A 61 10.48 4.72 -5.68
C ASP A 61 10.70 3.22 -5.38
N GLU A 62 11.86 2.87 -4.82
CA GLU A 62 12.15 1.50 -4.39
C GLU A 62 11.26 1.05 -3.23
N ILE A 63 10.93 1.95 -2.29
CA ILE A 63 9.97 1.67 -1.21
C ILE A 63 8.59 1.43 -1.79
N ILE A 64 8.10 2.30 -2.67
CA ILE A 64 6.76 2.14 -3.28
C ILE A 64 6.68 0.81 -4.04
N LEU A 65 7.72 0.44 -4.79
CA LEU A 65 7.79 -0.87 -5.46
C LEU A 65 7.87 -2.04 -4.46
N LEU A 66 8.58 -1.87 -3.35
CA LEU A 66 8.69 -2.88 -2.29
C LEU A 66 7.33 -3.11 -1.61
N LEU A 67 6.59 -2.05 -1.28
CA LEU A 67 5.27 -2.12 -0.68
C LEU A 67 4.28 -2.86 -1.60
N GLN A 68 4.31 -2.56 -2.91
CA GLN A 68 3.52 -3.30 -3.91
C GLN A 68 3.86 -4.79 -3.93
N LYS A 69 5.14 -5.16 -3.82
CA LYS A 69 5.57 -6.57 -3.76
C LYS A 69 5.14 -7.25 -2.46
N GLN A 70 5.22 -6.54 -1.34
CA GLN A 70 4.87 -7.06 -0.02
C GLN A 70 3.39 -7.43 0.06
N LEU A 71 2.48 -6.69 -0.60
CA LEU A 71 1.05 -7.00 -0.66
C LEU A 71 0.76 -8.45 -1.08
N PHE A 72 1.52 -8.97 -2.05
CA PHE A 72 1.33 -10.35 -2.56
C PHE A 72 1.98 -11.43 -1.69
N GLN A 73 2.83 -11.04 -0.74
CA GLN A 73 3.53 -11.96 0.16
C GLN A 73 2.87 -12.03 1.53
N GLU A 74 2.24 -10.93 1.95
CA GLU A 74 1.62 -10.80 3.25
C GLU A 74 0.27 -11.53 3.30
N GLN A 75 0.00 -12.15 4.44
CA GLN A 75 -1.24 -12.88 4.70
C GLN A 75 -2.05 -12.20 5.80
N ASP A 76 -1.41 -11.40 6.66
CA ASP A 76 -2.14 -10.66 7.68
C ASP A 76 -2.89 -9.47 7.09
N ARG A 77 -4.19 -9.43 7.35
CA ARG A 77 -5.09 -8.40 6.83
C ARG A 77 -4.75 -6.99 7.33
N ASN A 78 -4.41 -6.83 8.60
CA ASN A 78 -4.11 -5.50 9.13
C ASN A 78 -2.80 -4.95 8.55
N ILE A 79 -1.83 -5.83 8.27
CA ILE A 79 -0.61 -5.42 7.57
C ILE A 79 -0.94 -5.03 6.13
N LYS A 80 -1.80 -5.80 5.43
CA LYS A 80 -2.28 -5.41 4.10
C LYS A 80 -3.00 -4.06 4.11
N ASP A 81 -3.85 -3.80 5.09
CA ASP A 81 -4.53 -2.53 5.25
C ASP A 81 -3.51 -1.38 5.43
N ASP A 82 -2.51 -1.56 6.29
CA ASP A 82 -1.41 -0.58 6.48
C ASP A 82 -0.61 -0.38 5.16
N LEU A 83 -0.35 -1.45 4.38
CA LEU A 83 0.32 -1.37 3.08
C LEU A 83 -0.51 -0.61 2.04
N PHE A 84 -1.81 -0.90 1.94
CA PHE A 84 -2.72 -0.21 1.04
C PHE A 84 -2.83 1.26 1.39
N GLN A 85 -2.87 1.61 2.67
CA GLN A 85 -2.85 3.00 3.12
C GLN A 85 -1.60 3.73 2.61
N LEU A 86 -0.40 3.19 2.85
CA LEU A 86 0.84 3.81 2.38
C LEU A 86 0.89 3.97 0.85
N LEU A 87 0.43 2.97 0.10
CA LEU A 87 0.38 3.03 -1.36
C LEU A 87 -0.64 4.07 -1.85
N THR A 88 -1.77 4.15 -1.17
CA THR A 88 -2.83 5.13 -1.45
C THR A 88 -2.33 6.55 -1.24
N ASP A 89 -1.64 6.79 -0.12
CA ASP A 89 -1.22 8.12 0.29
C ASP A 89 0.02 8.61 -0.46
N TYR A 90 0.94 7.70 -0.82
CA TYR A 90 2.28 8.08 -1.25
C TYR A 90 2.74 7.55 -2.61
N SER A 91 1.98 6.73 -3.34
CA SER A 91 2.52 6.08 -4.56
C SER A 91 2.85 7.00 -5.74
N ARG A 92 2.43 8.28 -5.75
CA ARG A 92 2.79 9.30 -6.76
C ARG A 92 2.81 8.75 -8.19
N GLU A 93 1.68 8.22 -8.66
CA GLU A 93 1.51 7.64 -10.00
C GLU A 93 2.14 6.25 -10.26
N GLN A 94 2.89 5.68 -9.30
CA GLN A 94 3.71 4.48 -9.48
C GLN A 94 3.13 3.23 -8.82
N LEU A 95 2.12 2.63 -9.44
CA LEU A 95 1.49 1.37 -9.05
C LEU A 95 1.54 0.31 -10.17
N ASP A 96 2.52 0.39 -11.06
CA ASP A 96 2.63 -0.50 -12.23
C ASP A 96 2.75 -1.97 -11.83
N TYR A 97 3.52 -2.29 -10.78
CA TYR A 97 3.71 -3.67 -10.34
C TYR A 97 2.40 -4.29 -9.85
N LEU A 98 1.60 -3.52 -9.10
CA LEU A 98 0.26 -3.90 -8.66
C LEU A 98 -0.69 -4.04 -9.85
N ALA A 99 -0.72 -3.04 -10.75
CA ALA A 99 -1.60 -3.03 -11.91
C ALA A 99 -1.35 -4.21 -12.86
N GLU A 100 -0.10 -4.53 -13.16
CA GLU A 100 0.29 -5.69 -13.98
C GLU A 100 -0.12 -7.05 -13.39
N ARG A 101 -0.37 -7.10 -12.09
CA ARG A 101 -0.67 -8.33 -11.33
C ARG A 101 -2.04 -8.27 -10.66
N ILE A 102 -2.92 -7.41 -11.14
CA ILE A 102 -4.24 -7.23 -10.54
C ILE A 102 -5.04 -8.54 -10.49
N ASP A 103 -4.85 -9.43 -11.47
CA ASP A 103 -5.50 -10.75 -11.52
C ASP A 103 -4.98 -11.74 -10.46
N GLN A 104 -3.86 -11.42 -9.78
CA GLN A 104 -3.29 -12.19 -8.69
C GLN A 104 -3.68 -11.64 -7.31
N VAL A 105 -4.37 -10.50 -7.27
CA VAL A 105 -4.87 -9.93 -6.01
C VAL A 105 -6.01 -10.79 -5.49
N GLU A 106 -6.00 -11.04 -4.19
CA GLU A 106 -7.08 -11.79 -3.53
C GLU A 106 -8.43 -11.09 -3.74
N PRO A 107 -9.54 -11.83 -3.96
CA PRO A 107 -10.82 -11.23 -4.28
C PRO A 107 -11.31 -10.18 -3.26
N HIS A 108 -10.97 -10.36 -1.98
CA HIS A 108 -11.35 -9.43 -0.92
C HIS A 108 -10.51 -8.14 -0.90
N ASP A 109 -9.32 -8.15 -1.50
CA ASP A 109 -8.41 -6.99 -1.60
C ASP A 109 -8.54 -6.27 -2.94
N LEU A 110 -9.26 -6.84 -3.91
CA LEU A 110 -9.36 -6.32 -5.27
C LEU A 110 -9.93 -4.90 -5.30
N ALA A 111 -10.94 -4.62 -4.48
CA ALA A 111 -11.51 -3.29 -4.38
C ALA A 111 -10.49 -2.25 -3.90
N ASP A 112 -9.69 -2.58 -2.87
CA ASP A 112 -8.66 -1.68 -2.33
C ASP A 112 -7.52 -1.49 -3.32
N ALA A 113 -7.12 -2.54 -4.04
CA ALA A 113 -6.12 -2.45 -5.11
C ALA A 113 -6.57 -1.53 -6.25
N LEU A 114 -7.82 -1.68 -6.73
CA LEU A 114 -8.37 -0.80 -7.78
C LEU A 114 -8.54 0.63 -7.28
N TYR A 115 -8.90 0.81 -6.00
CA TYR A 115 -9.01 2.13 -5.39
C TYR A 115 -7.64 2.82 -5.38
N ALA A 116 -6.61 2.16 -4.85
CA ALA A 116 -5.24 2.66 -4.82
C ALA A 116 -4.76 3.05 -6.23
N ILE A 117 -5.01 2.20 -7.23
CA ILE A 117 -4.72 2.49 -8.65
C ILE A 117 -5.48 3.73 -9.14
N GLY A 118 -6.77 3.84 -8.85
CA GLY A 118 -7.64 4.92 -9.32
C GLY A 118 -7.21 6.29 -8.82
N ILE A 119 -6.82 6.38 -7.55
CA ILE A 119 -6.44 7.66 -6.92
C ILE A 119 -5.01 8.08 -7.23
N THR A 120 -4.26 7.30 -8.03
CA THR A 120 -2.99 7.78 -8.58
C THR A 120 -3.18 8.92 -9.56
N TYR A 121 -4.40 9.10 -10.09
CA TYR A 121 -4.72 10.04 -11.17
C TYR A 121 -3.85 9.84 -12.43
N ASN A 122 -3.37 8.62 -12.68
CA ASN A 122 -2.61 8.30 -13.88
C ASN A 122 -3.48 7.61 -14.95
N LYS A 123 -3.68 8.29 -16.08
CA LYS A 123 -4.49 7.80 -17.23
C LYS A 123 -4.00 6.47 -17.81
N LYS A 124 -2.74 6.07 -17.58
CA LYS A 124 -2.21 4.79 -18.06
C LYS A 124 -3.00 3.59 -17.52
N TYR A 125 -3.67 3.73 -16.37
CA TYR A 125 -4.44 2.66 -15.75
C TYR A 125 -5.90 2.59 -16.23
N VAL A 126 -6.38 3.54 -17.07
CA VAL A 126 -7.76 3.53 -17.59
C VAL A 126 -8.13 2.22 -18.28
N PRO A 127 -7.30 1.63 -19.18
CA PRO A 127 -7.64 0.36 -19.82
C PRO A 127 -7.85 -0.78 -18.82
N LEU A 128 -7.06 -0.81 -17.74
CA LEU A 128 -7.21 -1.79 -16.68
C LEU A 128 -8.52 -1.60 -15.94
N LEU A 129 -8.85 -0.38 -15.52
CA LEU A 129 -10.07 -0.08 -14.78
C LEU A 129 -11.35 -0.36 -15.59
N LEU A 130 -11.33 -0.16 -16.90
CA LEU A 130 -12.45 -0.50 -17.80
C LEU A 130 -12.80 -1.99 -17.74
N ASN A 131 -11.83 -2.88 -17.51
CA ASN A 131 -12.10 -4.32 -17.36
C ASN A 131 -12.97 -4.65 -16.14
N TYR A 132 -13.04 -3.74 -15.16
CA TYR A 132 -13.78 -3.93 -13.90
C TYR A 132 -15.05 -3.07 -13.80
N GLU A 133 -15.35 -2.21 -14.78
CA GLU A 133 -16.54 -1.32 -14.73
C GLU A 133 -17.88 -2.06 -14.74
N ASN A 134 -17.87 -3.33 -15.18
CA ASN A 134 -19.02 -4.22 -15.26
C ASN A 134 -18.79 -5.51 -14.44
N HIS A 135 -17.90 -5.45 -13.44
CA HIS A 135 -17.60 -6.58 -12.58
C HIS A 135 -18.83 -7.07 -11.81
N GLY A 136 -18.89 -8.39 -11.52
CA GLY A 136 -20.04 -9.01 -10.84
C GLY A 136 -20.14 -8.64 -9.36
N ASP A 137 -19.02 -8.34 -8.72
CA ASP A 137 -18.98 -7.75 -7.38
C ASP A 137 -19.28 -6.24 -7.45
N LEU A 138 -20.31 -5.81 -6.72
CA LEU A 138 -20.80 -4.42 -6.73
C LEU A 138 -19.81 -3.42 -6.13
N ILE A 139 -18.99 -3.82 -5.17
CA ILE A 139 -17.98 -2.96 -4.56
C ILE A 139 -16.86 -2.73 -5.57
N VAL A 140 -16.35 -3.81 -6.17
CA VAL A 140 -15.33 -3.74 -7.23
C VAL A 140 -15.82 -2.89 -8.41
N GLN A 141 -17.05 -3.15 -8.86
CA GLN A 141 -17.69 -2.38 -9.93
C GLN A 141 -17.75 -0.88 -9.60
N ARG A 142 -18.20 -0.54 -8.39
CA ARG A 142 -18.33 0.85 -7.96
C ARG A 142 -16.98 1.54 -7.93
N VAL A 143 -15.96 0.92 -7.31
CA VAL A 143 -14.61 1.48 -7.22
C VAL A 143 -14.03 1.74 -8.60
N ALA A 144 -14.15 0.78 -9.52
CA ALA A 144 -13.67 0.94 -10.89
C ALA A 144 -14.35 2.14 -11.60
N ARG A 145 -15.66 2.28 -11.47
CA ARG A 145 -16.43 3.39 -12.06
C ARG A 145 -16.07 4.74 -11.44
N ASP A 146 -15.93 4.79 -10.13
CA ASP A 146 -15.54 6.01 -9.42
C ASP A 146 -14.13 6.46 -9.85
N ALA A 147 -13.18 5.52 -9.93
CA ALA A 147 -11.83 5.77 -10.44
C ALA A 147 -11.83 6.28 -11.89
N LEU A 148 -12.57 5.63 -12.80
CA LEU A 148 -12.70 6.06 -14.20
C LEU A 148 -13.31 7.45 -14.32
N LYS A 149 -14.30 7.78 -13.48
CA LYS A 149 -14.91 9.10 -13.44
C LYS A 149 -13.91 10.17 -13.02
N GLU A 150 -13.09 9.92 -12.00
CA GLU A 150 -12.05 10.87 -11.58
C GLU A 150 -10.96 11.02 -12.65
N LEU A 151 -10.50 9.92 -13.25
CA LEU A 151 -9.52 9.92 -14.34
C LEU A 151 -10.01 10.60 -15.63
N SER A 152 -11.33 10.76 -15.80
CA SER A 152 -11.91 11.51 -16.93
C SER A 152 -11.80 13.04 -16.78
N LYS A 153 -11.54 13.54 -15.57
CA LYS A 153 -11.51 14.98 -15.24
C LYS A 153 -10.13 15.63 -15.39
N ILE A 154 -9.08 14.82 -15.33
CA ILE A 154 -7.69 15.19 -15.62
C ILE A 154 -7.44 15.19 -17.12
#